data_AF-A0A6A4SE83-F1
#
_entry.id   AF-A0A6A4SE83-F1
#
_cell.length_a   1.000
_cell.length_b   1.000
_cell.length_c   1.000
_cell.angle_alpha   90.00
_cell.angle_beta   90.00
_cell.angle_gamma   90.00
#
_symmetry.space_group_name_H-M   'P 1'
#
loop_
_entity.id
_entity.type
_entity.pdbx_description
1 polymer ?
#
loop_
_entity_poly.entity_id
_entity_poly.type
_entity_poly.pdbx_seq_one_letter_code
_entity_poly.pdbx_strand_id
1 'polypeptide(L)' 'MVGLKAKPFDDVRKVFTVLDADNSGFIEEEELKYVLKGFAKDGRDLTDKETQKFLKAADKDGDGKIGVDEFAALVKE' A
#
# COMPACT_ATOMS: atom_id res chain seq x y z
N MET A 1 -0.23 8.62 -13.66
CA MET A 1 -0.08 7.81 -12.43
C MET A 1 -1.30 8.07 -11.58
N VAL A 2 -1.99 7.01 -11.17
CA VAL A 2 -3.31 7.06 -10.50
C VAL A 2 -3.15 7.75 -9.14
N GLY A 3 -3.79 8.90 -8.94
CA GLY A 3 -4.34 9.43 -7.68
C GLY A 3 -3.51 9.52 -6.39
N LEU A 4 -2.28 9.00 -6.33
CA LEU A 4 -1.47 8.81 -5.13
C LEU A 4 -0.79 10.10 -4.62
N LYS A 5 -1.17 11.28 -5.13
CA LYS A 5 -0.46 12.52 -4.80
C LYS A 5 -0.69 12.94 -3.35
N ALA A 6 0.36 12.75 -2.55
CA ALA A 6 0.74 13.48 -1.34
C ALA A 6 -0.35 13.59 -0.26
N LYS A 7 -0.52 12.51 0.50
CA LYS A 7 -1.13 12.58 1.84
C LYS A 7 -0.06 12.96 2.88
N PRO A 8 -0.37 13.82 3.88
CA PRO A 8 0.54 14.10 4.99
C PRO A 8 1.03 12.81 5.66
N PHE A 9 2.23 12.80 6.25
CA PHE A 9 2.84 11.61 6.84
C PHE A 9 1.94 10.90 7.86
N ASP A 10 1.12 11.65 8.60
CA ASP A 10 0.13 11.12 9.54
C ASP A 10 -1.00 10.32 8.87
N ASP A 11 -1.31 10.62 7.62
CA ASP A 11 -2.31 9.89 6.84
C ASP A 11 -1.72 8.62 6.23
N VAL A 12 -0.40 8.58 5.93
CA VAL A 12 0.27 7.37 5.46
C VAL A 12 0.18 6.26 6.50
N ARG A 13 0.50 6.56 7.77
CA ARG A 13 0.37 5.59 8.86
C ARG A 13 -1.06 5.11 9.04
N LYS A 14 -2.04 5.99 9.02
CA LYS A 14 -3.46 5.60 9.11
C LYS A 14 -3.87 4.67 7.99
N VAL A 15 -3.46 4.97 6.75
CA VAL A 15 -3.75 4.12 5.60
C VAL A 15 -3.06 2.77 5.75
N PHE A 16 -1.80 2.75 6.20
CA PHE A 16 -1.08 1.52 6.49
C PHE A 16 -1.84 0.65 7.51
N THR A 17 -2.26 1.22 8.65
CA THR A 17 -3.00 0.46 9.68
C THR A 17 -4.39 0.00 9.22
N VAL A 18 -4.97 0.66 8.21
CA VAL A 18 -6.24 0.22 7.61
C VAL A 18 -6.03 -0.96 6.66
N LEU A 19 -4.85 -1.06 6.05
CA LEU A 19 -4.50 -2.12 5.11
C LEU A 19 -3.93 -3.35 5.81
N ASP A 20 -3.07 -3.16 6.81
CA ASP A 20 -2.52 -4.18 7.70
C ASP A 20 -3.62 -4.68 8.65
N ALA A 21 -4.47 -5.56 8.13
CA ALA A 21 -5.69 -6.05 8.77
C ALA A 21 -5.38 -7.05 9.87
N ASP A 22 -4.28 -7.80 9.73
CA ASP A 22 -3.83 -8.78 10.71
C ASP A 22 -2.87 -8.20 11.76
N ASN A 23 -2.43 -6.94 11.59
CA ASN A 23 -1.45 -6.25 12.42
C ASN A 23 -0.09 -6.96 12.45
N SER A 24 0.32 -7.55 11.32
CA SER A 24 1.64 -8.13 11.13
C SER A 24 2.76 -7.09 11.16
N GLY A 25 2.42 -5.81 10.94
CA GLY A 25 3.38 -4.72 10.74
C GLY A 25 3.86 -4.60 9.30
N PHE A 26 3.24 -5.31 8.36
CA PHE A 26 3.54 -5.31 6.94
C PHE A 26 2.23 -5.29 6.13
N ILE A 27 2.28 -4.82 4.89
CA ILE A 27 1.19 -5.02 3.94
C ILE A 27 1.55 -6.22 3.06
N GLU A 28 0.78 -7.28 3.17
CA GLU A 28 0.98 -8.52 2.44
C GLU A 28 0.24 -8.51 1.10
N GLU A 29 0.51 -9.45 0.19
CA GLU A 29 -0.14 -9.49 -1.14
C GLU A 29 -1.68 -9.51 -1.05
N GLU A 30 -2.22 -10.27 -0.08
CA GLU A 30 -3.65 -10.39 0.18
C GLU A 30 -4.28 -9.11 0.76
N GLU A 31 -3.48 -8.20 1.29
CA GLU A 31 -3.94 -6.92 1.84
C GLU A 31 -3.76 -5.81 0.80
N LEU A 32 -2.67 -5.90 0.03
CA LEU A 32 -2.31 -4.94 -1.00
C LEU A 32 -3.37 -4.83 -2.09
N LYS A 33 -4.14 -5.88 -2.37
CA LYS A 33 -5.27 -5.81 -3.32
C LYS A 33 -6.30 -4.73 -2.93
N TYR A 34 -6.36 -4.35 -1.65
CA TYR A 34 -7.28 -3.33 -1.14
C TYR A 34 -6.64 -1.95 -1.01
N VAL A 35 -5.39 -1.76 -1.44
CA VAL A 35 -4.62 -0.51 -1.22
C VAL A 35 -5.37 0.75 -1.67
N LEU A 36 -6.12 0.70 -2.78
CA LEU A 36 -6.87 1.85 -3.29
C LEU A 36 -8.04 2.25 -2.36
N LYS A 37 -8.62 1.31 -1.62
CA LYS A 37 -9.68 1.58 -0.62
C LYS A 37 -9.15 2.35 0.58
N GLY A 38 -7.86 2.20 0.89
CA GLY A 38 -7.19 3.02 1.89
C GLY A 38 -7.12 4.50 1.51
N PHE A 39 -7.05 4.83 0.22
CA PHE A 39 -6.93 6.21 -0.26
C PHE A 39 -8.26 6.86 -0.67
N ALA A 40 -9.22 6.07 -1.16
CA ALA A 40 -10.51 6.54 -1.63
C ALA A 40 -11.62 5.60 -1.15
N LYS A 41 -12.72 6.17 -0.63
CA LYS A 41 -13.89 5.38 -0.19
C LYS A 41 -14.45 4.47 -1.28
N ASP A 42 -14.39 4.91 -2.53
CA ASP A 42 -14.87 4.15 -3.70
C ASP A 42 -13.72 3.47 -4.45
N GLY A 43 -12.59 3.23 -3.77
CA GLY A 43 -11.46 2.49 -4.32
C GLY A 43 -11.88 1.08 -4.72
N ARG A 44 -11.55 0.66 -5.94
CA ARG A 44 -11.73 -0.73 -6.36
C ARG A 44 -10.59 -1.61 -5.86
N ASP A 45 -10.81 -2.90 -5.90
CA ASP A 45 -9.75 -3.87 -5.68
C ASP A 45 -8.80 -3.88 -6.89
N LEU A 46 -7.52 -4.08 -6.61
CA LEU A 46 -6.53 -4.37 -7.64
C LEU A 46 -6.76 -5.79 -8.19
N THR A 47 -6.46 -5.95 -9.48
CA THR A 47 -6.31 -7.29 -10.07
C THR A 47 -4.97 -7.90 -9.66
N ASP A 48 -4.82 -9.22 -9.70
CA ASP A 48 -3.58 -9.92 -9.33
C ASP A 48 -2.35 -9.35 -10.07
N LYS A 49 -2.50 -9.01 -11.35
CA LYS A 49 -1.45 -8.39 -12.16
C LYS A 49 -1.05 -7.01 -11.64
N GLU A 50 -2.01 -6.22 -11.19
CA GLU A 50 -1.77 -4.89 -10.63
C GLU A 50 -1.15 -4.99 -9.24
N THR A 51 -1.64 -5.91 -8.40
CA THR A 51 -1.08 -6.20 -7.07
C THR A 51 0.39 -6.59 -7.19
N GLN A 52 0.71 -7.56 -8.05
CA GLN A 52 2.08 -8.00 -8.31
C GLN A 52 2.99 -6.88 -8.84
N LYS A 53 2.45 -6.02 -9.71
CA LYS A 53 3.21 -4.88 -10.23
C LYS A 53 3.47 -3.84 -9.15
N PHE A 54 2.50 -3.61 -8.27
CA PHE A 54 2.60 -2.67 -7.17
C PHE A 54 3.59 -3.18 -6.11
N LEU A 55 3.48 -4.46 -5.73
CA LEU A 55 4.40 -5.12 -4.80
C LEU A 55 5.84 -4.95 -5.28
N LYS A 56 6.14 -5.34 -6.53
CA LYS A 56 7.48 -5.17 -7.12
C LYS A 56 7.98 -3.73 -7.19
N ALA A 57 7.09 -2.75 -7.20
CA ALA A 57 7.48 -1.35 -7.20
C ALA A 57 7.76 -0.83 -5.79
N ALA A 58 7.06 -1.35 -4.79
CA ALA A 58 7.09 -0.91 -3.40
C ALA A 58 8.13 -1.68 -2.56
N ASP A 59 8.17 -3.01 -2.68
CA ASP A 59 9.11 -3.92 -2.02
C ASP A 59 10.55 -3.64 -2.50
N LYS A 60 11.33 -2.96 -1.67
CA LYS A 60 12.71 -2.55 -1.96
C LYS A 60 13.73 -3.51 -1.37
N ASP A 61 13.40 -4.21 -0.30
CA ASP A 61 14.30 -5.14 0.36
C ASP A 61 14.14 -6.60 -0.13
N GLY A 62 13.07 -6.89 -0.87
CA GLY A 62 12.79 -8.17 -1.52
C GLY A 62 12.19 -9.22 -0.59
N ASP A 63 11.58 -8.81 0.52
CA ASP A 63 10.99 -9.72 1.50
C ASP A 63 9.57 -10.21 1.12
N GLY A 64 9.02 -9.71 0.02
CA GLY A 64 7.73 -10.12 -0.54
C GLY A 64 6.52 -9.44 0.10
N LYS A 65 6.74 -8.45 0.96
CA LYS A 65 5.71 -7.63 1.61
C LYS A 65 6.14 -6.17 1.58
N ILE A 66 5.34 -5.27 2.15
CA ILE A 66 5.64 -3.83 2.13
C ILE A 66 5.66 -3.33 3.57
N GLY A 67 6.83 -2.89 4.02
CA GLY A 67 7.01 -2.24 5.32
C GLY A 67 6.48 -0.81 5.35
N VAL A 68 6.30 -0.24 6.54
CA VAL A 68 5.78 1.12 6.71
C VAL A 68 6.64 2.18 6.03
N ASP A 69 7.97 1.98 6.01
CA ASP A 69 8.92 2.91 5.41
C ASP A 69 8.88 2.84 3.87
N GLU A 70 8.71 1.64 3.31
CA GLU A 70 8.56 1.41 1.88
C GLU A 70 7.23 1.98 1.38
N PHE A 71 6.14 1.76 2.14
CA PHE A 71 4.85 2.35 1.87
C PHE A 71 4.91 3.89 1.93
N ALA A 72 5.60 4.45 2.93
CA ALA A 72 5.80 5.89 3.03
C ALA A 72 6.61 6.47 1.88
N ALA A 73 7.65 5.76 1.41
CA ALA A 73 8.40 6.15 0.23
C ALA A 73 7.51 6.17 -1.02
N LEU A 74 6.65 5.16 -1.19
CA LEU A 74 5.76 5.01 -2.32
C LEU A 74 4.68 6.12 -2.40
N VAL A 75 4.14 6.55 -1.26
CA VAL A 75 3.09 7.59 -1.20
C VAL A 75 3.67 9.01 -1.34
N LYS A 76 4.98 9.15 -1.20
CA LYS A 76 5.68 10.45 -1.25
C LYS A 76 6.17 10.84 -2.66
N GLU A 77 6.28 9.89 -3.60
CA GLU A 77 6.63 10.14 -5.01
C GLU A 77 5.45 10.70 -5.85
#